data_AF-A0A377JZM3-F1
#
_entry.id   AF-A0A377JZM3-F1
#
_cell.length_a   1.000
_cell.length_b   1.000
_cell.length_c   1.000
_cell.angle_alpha   90.00
_cell.angle_beta   90.00
_cell.angle_gamma   90.00
#
_symmetry.space_group_name_H-M   'P 1'
#
loop_
_entity.id
_entity.type
_entity.pdbx_description
1 polymer ?
#
loop_
_entity_poly.entity_id
_entity_poly.type
_entity_poly.pdbx_seq_one_letter_code
_entity_poly.pdbx_strand_id
1 'polypeptide(L)'
;MRVPTNEPVIIKRLLDIGFYNFLIPFVETKEEAEQAVASTRYPPEGIRGVSVSHRANMFGTVADYFAQSNKNITILVQIESQQGVDNVDAIAATEGVDGIFVGPSDLAAALGHLGNASHPDVQKAIQHIFKPCQRARQTQRHPRTSRG
;
A
#
# COMPACT_ATOMS: atom_id res chain seq x y z
N MET A 1 -7.88 2.66 6.38
CA MET A 1 -8.31 4.02 6.00
C MET A 1 -7.88 4.27 4.57
N ARG A 2 -8.82 4.61 3.67
CA ARG A 2 -8.47 5.06 2.31
C ARG A 2 -8.15 6.55 2.35
N VAL A 3 -6.92 6.93 2.10
CA VAL A 3 -6.50 8.34 2.13
C VAL A 3 -7.11 9.10 0.95
N PRO A 4 -7.32 10.43 1.05
CA PRO A 4 -7.86 11.20 -0.06
C PRO A 4 -6.89 11.28 -1.25
N THR A 5 -5.59 11.22 -0.99
CA THR A 5 -4.51 11.21 -1.99
C THR A 5 -3.21 10.69 -1.35
N ASN A 6 -2.26 10.23 -2.17
CA ASN A 6 -0.94 9.75 -1.75
C ASN A 6 0.00 10.92 -1.38
N GLU A 7 -0.28 11.57 -0.25
CA GLU A 7 0.46 12.75 0.19
C GLU A 7 0.98 12.60 1.63
N PRO A 8 2.28 12.88 1.90
CA PRO A 8 2.89 12.60 3.20
C PRO A 8 2.24 13.33 4.39
N VAL A 9 1.81 14.59 4.23
CA VAL A 9 1.23 15.39 5.31
C VAL A 9 -0.08 14.80 5.81
N ILE A 10 -0.99 14.39 4.91
CA ILE A 10 -2.24 13.76 5.33
C ILE A 10 -2.01 12.37 5.94
N ILE A 11 -1.11 11.57 5.37
CA ILE A 11 -0.76 10.24 5.89
C ILE A 11 -0.21 10.37 7.32
N LYS A 12 0.72 11.30 7.57
CA LYS A 12 1.25 11.60 8.91
C LYS A 12 0.14 11.90 9.92
N ARG A 13 -0.79 12.78 9.56
CA ARG A 13 -1.90 13.17 10.45
C ARG A 13 -2.81 11.97 10.76
N LEU A 14 -3.11 11.15 9.75
CA LEU A 14 -3.95 9.96 9.91
C LEU A 14 -3.27 8.89 10.77
N LEU A 15 -1.95 8.73 10.66
CA LEU A 15 -1.17 7.87 11.54
C LEU A 15 -1.30 8.31 12.99
N ASP A 16 -1.09 9.59 13.30
CA ASP A 16 -1.06 10.07 14.69
C ASP A 16 -2.42 9.97 15.39
N ILE A 17 -3.52 10.07 14.64
CA ILE A 17 -4.87 9.81 15.16
C ILE A 17 -5.16 8.30 15.32
N GLY A 18 -4.24 7.40 14.96
CA GLY A 18 -4.30 5.97 15.32
C GLY A 18 -4.73 5.03 14.20
N PHE A 19 -4.59 5.41 12.93
CA PHE A 19 -4.70 4.45 11.83
C PHE A 19 -3.39 3.71 11.61
N TYR A 20 -3.48 2.38 11.47
CA TYR A 20 -2.33 1.49 11.20
C TYR A 20 -2.41 0.80 9.83
N ASN A 21 -3.54 0.94 9.12
CA ASN A 21 -3.77 0.26 7.85
C ASN A 21 -4.27 1.27 6.83
N PHE A 22 -3.57 1.40 5.71
CA PHE A 22 -3.81 2.41 4.69
C PHE A 22 -4.15 1.75 3.35
N LEU A 23 -5.11 2.35 2.66
CA LEU A 23 -5.38 2.10 1.24
C LEU A 23 -5.04 3.40 0.49
N ILE A 24 -4.06 3.33 -0.41
CA ILE A 24 -3.52 4.47 -1.12
C ILE A 24 -4.13 4.51 -2.52
N PRO A 25 -4.97 5.51 -2.86
CA PRO A 25 -5.60 5.61 -4.17
C PRO A 25 -4.57 5.98 -5.25
N PHE A 26 -4.87 5.67 -6.51
CA PHE A 26 -4.09 6.08 -7.69
C PHE A 26 -2.57 5.94 -7.55
N VAL A 27 -2.07 4.74 -7.21
CA VAL A 27 -0.64 4.47 -7.27
C VAL A 27 -0.30 3.98 -8.67
N GLU A 28 0.44 4.80 -9.42
CA GLU A 28 0.71 4.62 -10.85
C GLU A 28 2.17 4.24 -11.12
N THR A 29 3.08 4.53 -10.19
CA THR A 29 4.52 4.26 -10.34
C THR A 29 5.13 3.57 -9.11
N LYS A 30 6.32 2.99 -9.30
CA LYS A 30 7.08 2.39 -8.21
C LYS A 30 7.47 3.45 -7.17
N GLU A 31 7.85 4.63 -7.64
CA GLU A 31 8.28 5.78 -6.83
C GLU A 31 7.14 6.28 -5.92
N GLU A 32 5.91 6.31 -6.43
CA GLU A 32 4.73 6.63 -5.62
C GLU A 32 4.43 5.57 -4.56
N ALA A 33 4.66 4.29 -4.88
CA ALA A 33 4.54 3.21 -3.91
C ALA A 33 5.60 3.34 -2.80
N GLU A 34 6.86 3.64 -3.16
CA GLU A 34 7.94 3.92 -2.21
C GLU A 34 7.63 5.14 -1.33
N GLN A 35 7.08 6.21 -1.91
CA GLN A 35 6.64 7.40 -1.18
C GLN A 35 5.54 7.08 -0.17
N ALA A 36 4.56 6.24 -0.54
CA ALA A 36 3.51 5.83 0.37
C ALA A 36 4.06 5.07 1.58
N VAL A 37 4.97 4.12 1.34
CA VAL A 37 5.66 3.37 2.41
C VAL A 37 6.48 4.31 3.29
N ALA A 38 7.32 5.15 2.70
CA ALA A 38 8.18 6.09 3.41
C ALA A 38 7.37 7.08 4.27
N SER A 39 6.18 7.47 3.83
CA SER A 39 5.28 8.37 4.58
C SER A 39 4.79 7.78 5.90
N THR A 40 4.89 6.46 6.10
CA THR A 40 4.42 5.77 7.30
C THR A 40 5.50 5.34 8.28
N ARG A 41 6.76 5.40 7.86
CA ARG A 41 7.92 4.97 8.65
C ARG A 41 8.69 6.18 9.16
N TYR A 42 9.13 6.13 10.42
CA TYR A 42 10.07 7.10 10.97
C TYR A 42 11.46 6.95 10.33
N PRO A 43 12.31 7.99 10.34
CA PRO A 43 13.70 7.88 9.88
C PRO A 43 14.51 6.83 10.68
N PRO A 44 15.48 6.14 10.05
CA PRO A 44 15.93 6.31 8.66
C PRO A 44 15.09 5.55 7.62
N GLU A 45 14.12 4.72 8.03
CA GLU A 45 13.34 3.89 7.10
C GLU A 45 12.25 4.65 6.33
N GLY A 46 12.03 5.93 6.66
CA GLY A 46 11.06 6.79 5.98
C GLY A 46 11.14 8.24 6.41
N ILE A 47 10.05 8.98 6.20
CA ILE A 47 9.96 10.44 6.35
C ILE A 47 8.85 10.87 7.32
N ARG A 48 8.26 9.93 8.08
CA ARG A 48 7.20 10.25 9.05
C ARG A 48 7.73 11.22 10.11
N GLY A 49 7.03 12.35 10.30
CA GLY A 49 7.34 13.30 11.37
C GLY A 49 7.06 12.72 12.76
N VAL A 50 7.88 13.08 13.75
CA VAL A 50 7.81 12.57 15.12
C VAL A 50 6.88 13.42 15.99
N SER A 51 6.04 12.77 16.77
CA SER A 51 5.31 13.34 17.90
C SER A 51 5.43 12.37 19.09
N VAL A 52 5.41 12.91 20.32
CA VAL A 52 5.67 12.11 21.54
C VAL A 52 4.39 11.66 22.24
N SER A 53 3.25 12.29 21.97
CA SER A 53 1.97 11.93 22.58
C SER A 53 0.82 12.17 21.61
N HIS A 54 0.13 11.10 21.23
CA HIS A 54 -0.99 11.11 20.30
C HIS A 54 -1.77 9.79 20.40
N ARG A 55 -2.86 9.63 19.65
CA ARG A 55 -3.72 8.44 19.78
C ARG A 55 -3.01 7.15 19.37
N ALA A 56 -2.14 7.20 18.36
CA ALA A 56 -1.41 6.03 17.88
C ALA A 56 -0.48 5.39 18.94
N ASN A 57 0.09 6.18 19.84
CA ASN A 57 0.86 5.64 20.95
C ASN A 57 0.07 5.60 22.28
N MET A 58 -1.26 5.73 22.19
CA MET A 58 -2.18 5.85 23.31
C MET A 58 -1.67 6.83 24.37
N PHE A 59 -1.26 8.02 23.91
CA PHE A 59 -0.69 9.10 24.73
C PHE A 59 0.52 8.68 25.57
N GLY A 60 1.38 7.83 24.99
CA GLY A 60 2.62 7.36 25.60
C GLY A 60 2.51 6.05 26.39
N THR A 61 1.37 5.36 26.34
CA THR A 61 1.19 4.09 27.07
C THR A 61 1.57 2.84 26.27
N VAL A 62 1.77 2.96 24.95
CA VAL A 62 2.27 1.86 24.12
C VAL A 62 3.79 1.71 24.31
N ALA A 63 4.21 0.57 24.87
CA ALA A 63 5.63 0.25 25.03
C ALA A 63 6.34 0.12 23.68
N ASP A 64 7.60 0.58 23.63
CA ASP A 64 8.48 0.53 22.44
C ASP A 64 7.83 1.04 21.14
N TYR A 65 6.91 2.00 21.26
CA TYR A 65 6.07 2.44 20.15
C TYR A 65 6.87 2.82 18.90
N PHE A 66 7.97 3.58 19.01
CA PHE A 66 8.77 3.98 17.85
C PHE A 66 9.39 2.79 17.11
N ALA A 67 9.93 1.81 17.86
CA ALA A 67 10.56 0.62 17.28
C ALA A 67 9.53 -0.32 16.65
N GLN A 68 8.35 -0.44 17.24
CA GLN A 68 7.27 -1.29 16.74
C GLN A 68 6.49 -0.64 15.61
N SER A 69 6.28 0.68 15.63
CA SER A 69 5.43 1.38 14.67
C SER A 69 5.91 1.16 13.23
N ASN A 70 7.21 1.23 12.94
CA ASN A 70 7.72 1.08 11.57
C ASN A 70 7.43 -0.30 10.96
N LYS A 71 7.22 -1.33 11.78
CA LYS A 71 7.02 -2.73 11.33
C LYS A 71 5.55 -3.16 11.29
N ASN A 72 4.65 -2.33 11.82
CA ASN A 72 3.24 -2.68 12.07
C ASN A 72 2.26 -1.75 11.34
N ILE A 73 2.69 -1.12 10.25
CA ILE A 73 1.80 -0.38 9.35
C ILE A 73 1.55 -1.22 8.10
N THR A 74 0.29 -1.43 7.75
CA THR A 74 -0.11 -2.08 6.51
C THR A 74 -0.32 -1.03 5.40
N ILE A 75 0.34 -1.22 4.26
CA ILE A 75 0.15 -0.43 3.03
C ILE A 75 -0.49 -1.30 1.96
N LEU A 76 -1.72 -0.95 1.59
CA LEU A 76 -2.38 -1.44 0.39
C LEU A 76 -2.35 -0.33 -0.66
N VAL A 77 -1.86 -0.63 -1.86
CA VAL A 77 -1.84 0.31 -2.98
C VAL A 77 -2.95 -0.03 -3.97
N GLN A 78 -3.66 0.99 -4.43
CA GLN A 78 -4.79 0.84 -5.33
C GLN A 78 -4.34 1.06 -6.77
N ILE A 79 -4.47 0.02 -7.59
CA ILE A 79 -4.25 0.07 -9.03
C ILE A 79 -5.59 0.32 -9.71
N GLU A 80 -5.74 1.51 -10.27
CA GLU A 80 -7.01 1.98 -10.83
C GLU A 80 -6.86 2.93 -12.04
N SER A 81 -5.68 2.92 -12.67
CA SER A 81 -5.38 3.66 -13.89
C SER A 81 -4.61 2.79 -14.89
N GLN A 82 -4.52 3.21 -16.15
CA GLN A 82 -3.73 2.52 -17.18
C GLN A 82 -2.25 2.45 -16.78
N GLN A 83 -1.67 3.56 -16.31
CA GLN A 83 -0.28 3.61 -15.92
C GLN A 83 0.03 2.68 -14.72
N GLY A 84 -0.88 2.60 -13.74
CA GLY A 84 -0.76 1.64 -12.64
C GLY A 84 -0.83 0.18 -13.10
N VAL A 85 -1.64 -0.13 -14.12
CA VAL A 85 -1.67 -1.47 -14.73
C VAL A 85 -0.33 -1.79 -15.37
N ASP A 86 0.23 -0.86 -16.14
CA ASP A 86 1.49 -1.05 -16.87
C ASP A 86 2.69 -1.25 -15.92
N ASN A 87 2.66 -0.60 -14.75
CA ASN A 87 3.72 -0.64 -13.74
C ASN A 87 3.45 -1.63 -12.59
N VAL A 88 2.41 -2.46 -12.68
CA VAL A 88 1.93 -3.28 -11.54
C VAL A 88 3.00 -4.22 -10.96
N ASP A 89 3.88 -4.78 -11.80
CA ASP A 89 4.96 -5.65 -11.34
C ASP A 89 5.98 -4.88 -10.50
N ALA A 90 6.35 -3.67 -10.91
CA ALA A 90 7.30 -2.83 -10.19
C ALA A 90 6.71 -2.33 -8.86
N ILE A 91 5.45 -1.93 -8.87
CA ILE A 91 4.70 -1.51 -7.67
C ILE A 91 4.56 -2.67 -6.68
N ALA A 92 4.19 -3.86 -7.15
CA ALA A 92 4.04 -5.04 -6.30
C ALA A 92 5.36 -5.56 -5.73
N ALA A 93 6.49 -5.25 -6.36
CA ALA A 93 7.82 -5.58 -5.89
C ALA A 93 8.42 -4.57 -4.89
N THR A 94 7.73 -3.44 -4.64
CA THR A 94 8.20 -2.42 -3.69
C THR A 94 8.17 -2.95 -2.25
N GLU A 95 9.32 -2.90 -1.58
CA GLU A 95 9.44 -3.28 -0.17
C GLU A 95 8.52 -2.43 0.71
N GLY A 96 7.70 -3.09 1.53
CA GLY A 96 6.70 -2.44 2.38
C GLY A 96 5.33 -2.24 1.74
N VAL A 97 5.12 -2.63 0.48
CA VAL A 97 3.77 -2.80 -0.08
C VAL A 97 3.24 -4.17 0.34
N ASP A 98 2.26 -4.18 1.24
CA ASP A 98 1.69 -5.41 1.80
C ASP A 98 0.62 -6.04 0.90
N GLY A 99 0.06 -5.26 -0.02
CA GLY A 99 -0.91 -5.78 -0.98
C GLY A 99 -1.32 -4.80 -2.06
N ILE A 100 -1.82 -5.38 -3.15
CA ILE A 100 -2.44 -4.67 -4.25
C ILE A 100 -3.96 -4.75 -4.10
N PHE A 101 -4.62 -3.61 -4.25
CA PHE A 101 -6.07 -3.47 -4.32
C PHE A 101 -6.45 -2.96 -5.71
N VAL A 102 -7.59 -3.38 -6.23
CA VAL A 102 -8.10 -2.93 -7.53
C VAL A 102 -9.31 -2.04 -7.29
N GLY A 103 -9.31 -0.84 -7.87
CA GLY A 103 -10.48 0.04 -7.91
C GLY A 103 -11.29 -0.18 -9.19
N PRO A 104 -12.36 -1.00 -9.22
CA PRO A 104 -12.94 -1.45 -10.48
C PRO A 104 -13.65 -0.34 -11.26
N SER A 105 -14.26 0.62 -10.56
CA SER A 105 -14.96 1.74 -11.19
C SER A 105 -14.00 2.71 -11.87
N ASP A 106 -12.93 3.11 -11.17
CA ASP A 106 -11.90 4.00 -11.69
C ASP A 106 -11.09 3.31 -12.80
N LEU A 107 -10.74 2.03 -12.63
CA LEU A 107 -10.09 1.25 -13.69
C LEU A 107 -10.96 1.14 -14.94
N ALA A 108 -12.27 0.90 -14.77
CA ALA A 108 -13.19 0.87 -15.90
C ALA A 108 -13.24 2.23 -16.62
N ALA A 109 -13.30 3.33 -15.87
CA ALA A 109 -13.25 4.68 -16.44
C ALA A 109 -11.93 4.93 -17.21
N ALA A 110 -10.78 4.56 -16.63
CA ALA A 110 -9.46 4.71 -17.23
C ALA A 110 -9.30 3.91 -18.54
N LEU A 111 -9.97 2.76 -18.64
CA LEU A 111 -9.97 1.91 -19.83
C LEU A 111 -11.07 2.26 -20.85
N GLY A 112 -11.77 3.39 -20.66
CA GLY A 112 -12.82 3.85 -21.57
C GLY A 112 -14.19 3.17 -21.40
N HIS A 113 -14.39 2.46 -20.30
CA HIS A 113 -15.59 1.67 -19.97
C HIS A 113 -16.31 2.21 -18.73
N LEU A 114 -16.47 3.53 -18.62
CA LEU A 114 -17.07 4.20 -17.45
C LEU A 114 -18.40 3.53 -17.02
N GLY A 115 -18.49 3.12 -15.75
CA GLY A 115 -19.67 2.45 -15.19
C GLY A 115 -19.81 0.97 -15.56
N ASN A 116 -18.91 0.41 -16.38
CA ASN A 116 -18.95 -0.98 -16.84
C ASN A 116 -17.67 -1.76 -16.48
N ALA A 117 -17.48 -2.03 -15.19
CA ALA A 117 -16.37 -2.84 -14.70
C ALA A 117 -16.42 -4.32 -15.16
N SER A 118 -17.56 -4.79 -15.65
CA SER A 118 -17.74 -6.13 -16.21
C SER A 118 -17.25 -6.25 -17.66
N HIS A 119 -16.86 -5.14 -18.31
CA HIS A 119 -16.35 -5.17 -19.67
C HIS A 119 -15.15 -6.13 -19.79
N PRO A 120 -15.05 -6.96 -20.85
CA PRO A 120 -13.98 -7.95 -20.99
C PRO A 120 -12.56 -7.38 -20.84
N ASP A 121 -12.32 -6.17 -21.34
CA ASP A 121 -11.00 -5.55 -21.23
C ASP A 121 -10.66 -5.12 -19.79
N VAL A 122 -11.65 -4.67 -19.03
CA VAL A 122 -11.48 -4.39 -17.60
C VAL A 122 -11.21 -5.69 -16.85
N GLN A 123 -11.97 -6.75 -17.10
CA GLN A 123 -11.75 -8.05 -16.47
C GLN A 123 -10.38 -8.65 -16.79
N LYS A 124 -9.87 -8.48 -18.03
CA LYS A 124 -8.50 -8.86 -18.40
C LYS A 124 -7.46 -8.08 -17.60
N ALA A 125 -7.64 -6.76 -17.45
CA ALA A 125 -6.74 -5.93 -16.64
C ALA A 125 -6.75 -6.35 -15.16
N ILE A 126 -7.93 -6.59 -14.58
CA ILE A 126 -8.08 -7.10 -13.21
C ILE A 126 -7.34 -8.43 -13.03
N GLN A 127 -7.51 -9.38 -13.95
CA GLN A 127 -6.81 -10.66 -13.92
C GLN A 127 -5.29 -10.48 -14.05
N HIS A 128 -4.83 -9.54 -14.87
CA HIS A 128 -3.42 -9.21 -14.99
C HIS A 128 -2.84 -8.69 -13.67
N ILE A 129 -3.52 -7.73 -13.03
CA ILE A 129 -3.11 -7.15 -11.73
C ILE A 129 -2.99 -8.22 -10.62
N PHE A 130 -3.79 -9.29 -10.67
CA PHE A 130 -3.72 -10.35 -9.66
C PHE A 130 -2.55 -11.33 -9.85
N LYS A 131 -1.94 -11.42 -11.04
CA LYS A 131 -0.84 -12.38 -11.30
C LYS A 131 0.41 -12.13 -10.44
N PRO A 132 0.94 -10.90 -10.30
CA PRO A 132 2.12 -10.63 -9.49
C PRO A 132 1.90 -10.97 -8.01
N CYS A 133 0.71 -10.67 -7.48
CA CYS A 133 0.33 -10.96 -6.10
C CYS A 133 0.40 -12.46 -5.75
N GLN A 134 0.06 -13.32 -6.71
CA GLN A 134 0.14 -14.77 -6.54
C GLN A 134 1.58 -15.26 -6.53
N ARG A 135 2.46 -14.67 -7.35
CA ARG A 135 3.89 -15.01 -7.41
C ARG A 135 4.60 -14.63 -6.11
N ALA A 136 4.42 -13.40 -5.63
CA ALA A 136 5.04 -12.93 -4.38
C ALA A 136 4.66 -13.81 -3.17
N ARG A 137 3.40 -14.24 -3.08
CA ARG A 137 2.94 -15.18 -2.05
C ARG A 137 3.53 -16.59 -2.18
N GLN A 138 3.91 -17.04 -3.37
CA GLN A 138 4.57 -18.32 -3.58
C GLN A 138 6.05 -18.26 -3.16
N THR A 139 6.75 -17.17 -3.46
CA THR A 139 8.17 -16.99 -3.08
C THR A 139 8.37 -16.91 -1.57
N GLN A 140 7.39 -16.38 -0.82
CA GLN A 140 7.44 -16.33 0.65
C GLN A 140 7.10 -17.68 1.35
N ARG A 141 6.65 -18.72 0.62
CA ARG A 141 6.17 -19.98 1.22
C ARG A 141 7.21 -21.10 1.42
N HIS A 142 8.46 -21.01 0.93
CA HIS A 142 9.48 -22.04 1.22
C HIS A 142 10.94 -21.63 0.95
N PRO A 143 11.97 -22.13 1.71
CA PRO A 143 11.91 -23.15 2.75
C PRO A 143 12.33 -22.67 4.15
N ARG A 144 11.55 -23.06 5.16
CA ARG A 144 12.06 -23.20 6.54
C ARG A 144 13.11 -24.32 6.50
N THR A 145 14.33 -23.97 6.88
CA THR A 145 15.42 -24.92 7.08
C THR A 145 15.01 -25.94 8.15
N SER A 146 14.97 -27.21 7.76
CA SER A 146 15.03 -28.34 8.69
C SER A 146 16.39 -28.31 9.37
N ARG A 147 16.43 -27.91 10.65
CA ARG A 147 17.53 -28.30 11.54
C ARG A 147 17.12 -29.60 12.22
N GLY A 148 17.83 -30.67 11.85
CA GLY A 148 17.95 -31.87 12.66
C GLY A 148 18.92 -31.68 13.81
#